data_AF-A0A931WD28-F1
#
_entry.id   AF-A0A931WD28-F1
#
_cell.length_a   1.000
_cell.length_b   1.000
_cell.length_c   1.000
_cell.angle_alpha   90.00
_cell.angle_beta   90.00
_cell.angle_gamma   90.00
#
_symmetry.space_group_name_H-M   'P 1'
#
loop_
_entity.id
_entity.type
_entity.pdbx_description
1 polymer ?
#
loop_
_entity_poly.entity_id
_entity_poly.type
_entity_poly.pdbx_seq_one_letter_code
_entity_poly.pdbx_strand_id
1 'polypeptide(L)'
;METMKIAYQKEKPDLYEIKIGKKRGATARAITSFVYMVSGFVSFSLIYLVFKSFNFPLSSIVINIIFIALILFTGTVLRKKARELSMENEREGFLSFFSDIFFLPMQGFGRWLSNKWKRYNAIAAFFNALIDMPFSVFIEFLERWRYFIKEIKEEIH
;
A
#
# COMPACT_ATOMS: atom_id res chain seq x y z
N MET A 1 -20.41 -15.78 -36.66
CA MET A 1 -20.83 -17.06 -36.04
C MET A 1 -20.86 -16.93 -34.50
N GLU A 2 -21.35 -15.82 -33.94
CA GLU A 2 -21.52 -15.68 -32.48
C GLU A 2 -22.95 -16.00 -32.01
N THR A 3 -23.91 -15.98 -32.93
CA THR A 3 -25.32 -16.27 -32.65
C THR A 3 -25.62 -17.75 -32.43
N MET A 4 -24.73 -18.65 -32.86
CA MET A 4 -24.87 -20.11 -32.61
C MET A 4 -24.59 -20.49 -31.15
N LYS A 5 -23.95 -19.62 -30.36
CA LYS A 5 -23.57 -19.91 -28.97
C LYS A 5 -24.75 -19.85 -27.99
N ILE A 6 -25.87 -19.25 -28.40
CA ILE A 6 -27.10 -19.11 -27.58
C ILE A 6 -28.05 -20.29 -27.81
N ALA A 7 -27.93 -20.99 -28.94
CA ALA A 7 -28.80 -22.12 -29.31
C ALA A 7 -28.33 -23.49 -28.77
N TYR A 8 -27.04 -23.63 -28.44
CA TYR A 8 -26.50 -24.84 -27.83
C TYR A 8 -26.42 -24.66 -26.32
N GLN A 9 -27.37 -25.26 -25.60
CA GLN A 9 -27.29 -25.48 -24.17
C GLN A 9 -26.05 -26.34 -23.88
N LYS A 10 -24.91 -25.68 -23.61
CA LYS A 10 -23.70 -26.36 -23.16
C LYS A 10 -23.98 -26.94 -21.78
N GLU A 11 -24.20 -28.26 -21.74
CA GLU A 11 -24.41 -29.11 -20.57
C GLU A 11 -23.26 -29.18 -19.55
N LYS A 12 -22.29 -28.24 -19.57
CA LYS A 12 -21.18 -28.26 -18.62
C LYS A 12 -20.94 -26.87 -18.06
N PRO A 13 -21.21 -26.65 -16.76
CA PRO A 13 -20.89 -25.38 -16.11
C PRO A 13 -19.38 -25.17 -16.19
N ASP A 14 -18.95 -23.97 -16.59
CA ASP A 14 -17.55 -23.58 -16.53
C ASP A 14 -17.10 -23.66 -15.06
N LEU A 15 -16.38 -24.73 -14.73
CA LEU A 15 -15.83 -24.99 -13.41
C LEU A 15 -14.73 -23.98 -13.14
N TYR A 16 -15.06 -22.88 -12.48
CA TYR A 16 -14.06 -22.04 -11.85
C TYR A 16 -13.41 -22.84 -10.73
N GLU A 17 -12.18 -23.29 -10.94
CA GLU A 17 -11.37 -23.91 -9.90
C GLU A 17 -11.09 -22.89 -8.79
N ILE A 18 -11.98 -22.83 -7.81
CA ILE A 18 -11.70 -22.19 -6.53
C ILE A 18 -10.58 -23.03 -5.91
N LYS A 19 -9.34 -22.54 -6.00
CA LYS A 19 -8.18 -23.12 -5.32
C LYS A 19 -8.41 -23.03 -3.81
N ILE A 20 -9.10 -24.02 -3.25
CA ILE A 20 -9.27 -24.18 -1.80
C ILE A 20 -7.88 -24.33 -1.20
N GLY A 21 -7.48 -23.39 -0.35
CA GLY A 21 -6.15 -23.36 0.26
C GLY A 21 -5.84 -24.68 0.98
N LYS A 22 -4.71 -25.31 0.62
CA LYS A 22 -4.20 -26.53 1.26
C LYS A 22 -4.19 -26.36 2.78
N LYS A 23 -4.90 -27.21 3.53
CA LYS A 23 -4.81 -27.29 5.00
C LYS A 23 -3.38 -27.68 5.38
N ARG A 24 -2.54 -26.70 5.69
CA ARG A 24 -1.16 -26.92 6.15
C ARG A 24 -1.18 -27.58 7.53
N GLY A 25 -0.45 -28.68 7.69
CA GLY A 25 -0.25 -29.35 8.97
C GLY A 25 0.42 -28.43 10.00
N ALA A 26 0.28 -28.73 11.29
CA ALA A 26 0.77 -27.90 12.39
C ALA A 26 2.29 -27.59 12.27
N THR A 27 3.09 -28.58 11.88
CA THR A 27 4.54 -28.44 11.67
C THR A 27 4.89 -27.45 10.56
N ALA A 28 4.20 -27.52 9.42
CA ALA A 28 4.43 -26.60 8.30
C ALA A 28 4.10 -25.15 8.68
N ARG A 29 3.05 -24.97 9.50
CA ARG A 29 2.68 -23.64 10.04
C ARG A 29 3.74 -23.12 11.00
N ALA A 30 4.25 -23.97 11.90
CA ALA A 30 5.31 -23.61 12.85
C ALA A 30 6.59 -23.17 12.11
N ILE A 31 7.05 -23.94 11.13
CA ILE A 31 8.23 -23.60 10.34
C ILE A 31 8.02 -22.27 9.59
N THR A 32 6.87 -22.09 8.93
CA THR A 32 6.59 -20.84 8.21
C THR A 32 6.56 -19.64 9.16
N SER A 33 5.97 -19.79 10.35
CA SER A 33 5.93 -18.73 11.36
C SER A 33 7.32 -18.40 11.88
N PHE A 34 8.16 -19.41 12.10
CA PHE A 34 9.54 -19.22 12.54
C PHE A 34 10.35 -18.45 11.49
N VAL A 35 10.27 -18.86 10.22
CA VAL A 35 10.95 -18.16 9.11
C VAL A 35 10.49 -16.70 9.01
N TYR A 36 9.19 -16.45 9.12
CA TYR A 36 8.65 -15.08 9.10
C TYR A 36 9.13 -14.22 10.27
N MET A 37 9.23 -14.80 11.47
CA MET A 37 9.74 -14.11 12.65
C MET A 37 11.21 -13.76 12.49
N VAL A 38 12.04 -14.72 12.06
CA VAL A 38 13.47 -14.50 11.76
C VAL A 38 13.64 -13.44 10.68
N SER A 39 12.88 -13.52 9.58
CA SER A 39 12.98 -12.54 8.51
C SER A 39 12.59 -11.14 8.98
N GLY A 40 11.60 -11.03 9.88
CA GLY A 40 11.26 -9.78 10.56
C GLY A 40 12.43 -9.22 11.34
N PHE A 41 13.03 -10.00 12.24
CA PHE A 41 14.18 -9.57 13.02
C PHE A 41 15.35 -9.11 12.14
N VAL A 42 15.66 -9.86 11.10
CA VAL A 42 16.71 -9.49 10.13
C VAL A 42 16.37 -8.15 9.46
N SER A 43 15.12 -7.98 9.04
CA SER A 43 14.68 -6.76 8.34
C SER A 43 14.77 -5.51 9.21
N PHE A 44 14.24 -5.57 10.43
CA PHE A 44 14.32 -4.45 11.37
C PHE A 44 15.78 -4.15 11.78
N SER A 45 16.58 -5.19 12.02
CA SER A 45 17.97 -5.03 12.43
C SER A 45 18.82 -4.41 11.32
N LEU A 46 18.62 -4.83 10.07
CA LEU A 46 19.36 -4.28 8.93
C LEU A 46 19.08 -2.78 8.76
N ILE A 47 17.81 -2.38 8.83
CA ILE A 47 17.42 -0.97 8.79
C ILE A 47 18.04 -0.19 9.95
N TYR A 48 17.96 -0.73 11.17
CA TYR A 48 18.56 -0.11 12.36
C TYR A 48 20.08 0.07 12.19
N LEU A 49 20.81 -0.95 11.72
CA LEU A 49 22.25 -0.88 11.51
C LEU A 49 22.64 0.14 10.46
N VAL A 50 21.87 0.23 9.36
CA VAL A 50 22.09 1.25 8.32
C VAL A 50 22.00 2.64 8.93
N PHE A 51 20.92 2.96 9.65
CA PHE A 51 20.78 4.29 10.26
C PHE A 51 21.77 4.55 11.40
N LYS A 52 22.14 3.53 12.18
CA LYS A 52 23.15 3.64 13.21
C LYS A 52 24.53 3.96 12.62
N SER A 53 24.87 3.40 11.46
CA SER A 53 26.11 3.71 10.73
C SER A 53 26.23 5.20 10.38
N PHE A 54 25.09 5.85 10.11
CA PHE A 54 25.01 7.29 9.86
C PHE A 54 24.86 8.14 11.13
N ASN A 55 25.02 7.56 12.33
CA ASN A 55 24.91 8.25 13.63
C ASN A 55 23.56 8.96 13.87
N PHE A 56 22.46 8.42 13.34
CA PHE A 56 21.13 8.97 13.65
C PHE A 56 20.77 8.79 15.13
N PRO A 57 20.09 9.77 15.75
CA PRO A 57 19.53 9.60 17.09
C PRO A 57 18.41 8.55 17.09
N LEU A 58 18.25 7.85 18.21
CA LEU A 58 17.33 6.71 18.32
C LEU A 58 15.88 7.08 17.96
N SER A 59 15.43 8.28 18.33
CA SER A 59 14.09 8.79 17.99
C SER A 59 13.87 8.84 16.47
N SER A 60 14.83 9.40 15.74
CA SER A 60 14.79 9.45 14.28
C SER A 60 14.79 8.06 13.67
N ILE A 61 15.57 7.11 14.20
CA ILE A 61 15.58 5.73 13.67
C ILE A 61 14.20 5.10 13.78
N VAL A 62 13.54 5.22 14.95
CA VAL A 62 12.20 4.66 15.16
C VAL A 62 11.18 5.28 14.21
N ILE A 63 11.18 6.60 14.06
CA ILE A 63 10.29 7.32 13.15
C ILE A 63 10.52 6.89 11.69
N ASN A 64 11.78 6.74 11.28
CA ASN A 64 12.12 6.31 9.92
C ASN A 64 11.70 4.86 9.64
N ILE A 65 11.86 3.95 10.60
CA ILE A 65 11.35 2.57 10.50
C ILE A 65 9.83 2.61 10.26
N ILE A 66 9.10 3.39 11.04
CA ILE A 66 7.65 3.56 10.85
C ILE A 66 7.32 4.06 9.43
N PHE A 67 8.02 5.08 8.94
CA PHE A 67 7.78 5.60 7.59
C PHE A 67 8.09 4.59 6.50
N ILE A 68 9.22 3.89 6.58
CA ILE A 68 9.58 2.83 5.61
C ILE A 68 8.49 1.76 5.56
N ALA A 69 7.96 1.36 6.72
CA ALA A 69 6.89 0.37 6.80
C ALA A 69 5.62 0.85 6.11
N LEU A 70 5.23 2.10 6.34
CA LEU A 70 4.06 2.72 5.71
C LEU A 70 4.23 2.88 4.20
N ILE A 71 5.42 3.29 3.74
CA ILE A 71 5.71 3.45 2.30
C ILE A 71 5.66 2.09 1.60
N LEU A 72 6.31 1.07 2.16
CA LEU A 72 6.27 -0.29 1.60
C LEU A 72 4.85 -0.85 1.55
N PHE A 73 4.08 -0.70 2.62
CA PHE A 73 2.68 -1.12 2.65
C PHE A 73 1.84 -0.40 1.59
N THR A 74 1.96 0.93 1.52
CA THR A 74 1.23 1.77 0.55
C THR A 74 1.60 1.40 -0.88
N GLY A 75 2.89 1.19 -1.15
CA GLY A 75 3.39 0.74 -2.44
C GLY A 75 2.77 -0.60 -2.86
N THR A 76 2.67 -1.57 -1.95
CA THR A 76 2.01 -2.85 -2.23
C THR A 76 0.52 -2.68 -2.53
N VAL A 77 -0.19 -1.82 -1.80
CA VAL A 77 -1.60 -1.52 -2.07
C VAL A 77 -1.78 -0.86 -3.44
N LEU A 78 -0.93 0.12 -3.77
CA LEU A 78 -0.97 0.82 -5.05
C LEU A 78 -0.67 -0.12 -6.22
N ARG A 79 0.38 -0.95 -6.09
CA ARG A 79 0.76 -1.96 -7.09
C ARG A 79 -0.36 -2.96 -7.34
N LYS A 80 -1.08 -3.39 -6.29
CA LYS A 80 -2.25 -4.27 -6.43
C LYS A 80 -3.38 -3.60 -7.21
N LYS A 81 -3.74 -2.36 -6.85
CA LYS A 81 -4.76 -1.60 -7.58
C LYS A 81 -4.40 -1.37 -9.05
N ALA A 82 -3.14 -1.05 -9.34
CA ALA A 82 -2.69 -0.87 -10.72
C ALA A 82 -2.80 -2.18 -11.52
N ARG A 83 -2.48 -3.33 -10.92
CA ARG A 83 -2.54 -4.64 -11.58
C ARG A 83 -3.95 -5.13 -11.86
N GLU A 84 -4.89 -4.82 -10.98
CA GLU A 84 -6.30 -5.08 -11.23
C GLU A 84 -6.77 -4.40 -12.53
N LEU A 85 -6.14 -3.29 -12.92
CA LEU A 85 -6.42 -2.57 -14.16
C LEU A 85 -5.65 -3.11 -15.38
N SER A 86 -4.46 -3.69 -15.18
CA SER A 86 -3.56 -4.07 -16.27
C SER A 86 -3.58 -5.57 -16.65
N MET A 87 -4.30 -6.44 -15.93
CA MET A 87 -4.35 -7.90 -16.16
C MET A 87 -2.96 -8.54 -16.41
N GLU A 88 -1.92 -8.02 -15.75
CA GLU A 88 -0.54 -8.45 -16.01
C GLU A 88 -0.11 -9.52 -14.99
N ASN A 89 0.35 -10.67 -15.50
CA ASN A 89 0.85 -11.78 -14.69
C ASN A 89 2.32 -11.54 -14.30
N GLU A 90 2.65 -11.67 -13.01
CA GLU A 90 4.02 -11.55 -12.52
C GLU A 90 4.91 -12.70 -13.00
N ARG A 91 6.15 -12.36 -13.38
CA ARG A 91 7.25 -13.31 -13.39
C ARG A 91 7.76 -13.45 -11.96
N GLU A 92 7.33 -14.50 -11.26
CA GLU A 92 7.89 -14.90 -9.95
C GLU A 92 9.34 -15.37 -10.14
N GLY A 93 10.28 -14.42 -10.15
CA GLY A 93 11.71 -14.70 -10.22
C GLY A 93 12.33 -14.94 -8.84
N PHE A 94 13.50 -15.58 -8.80
CA PHE A 94 14.29 -15.78 -7.58
C PHE A 94 14.55 -14.48 -6.80
N LEU A 95 14.79 -13.37 -7.50
CA LEU A 95 15.01 -12.07 -6.87
C LEU A 95 13.76 -11.54 -6.15
N SER A 96 12.56 -11.83 -6.69
CA SER A 96 11.29 -11.48 -6.04
C SER A 96 11.16 -12.19 -4.70
N PHE A 97 11.48 -13.49 -4.65
CA PHE A 97 11.38 -14.30 -3.44
C PHE A 97 12.25 -13.75 -2.29
N PHE A 98 13.51 -13.41 -2.55
CA PHE A 98 14.38 -12.81 -1.54
C PHE A 98 13.89 -11.43 -1.09
N SER A 99 13.41 -10.62 -2.04
CA SER A 99 12.83 -9.31 -1.72
C SER A 99 11.57 -9.47 -0.85
N ASP A 100 10.73 -10.47 -1.13
CA ASP A 100 9.53 -10.75 -0.36
C ASP A 100 9.86 -11.18 1.07
N ILE A 101 10.88 -12.02 1.29
CA ILE A 101 11.30 -12.43 2.64
C ILE A 101 11.65 -11.22 3.51
N PHE A 102 12.35 -10.23 2.96
CA PHE A 102 12.80 -9.03 3.67
C PHE A 102 11.69 -7.97 3.79
N PHE A 103 10.95 -7.72 2.72
CA PHE A 103 9.94 -6.67 2.73
C PHE A 103 8.60 -7.10 3.34
N LEU A 104 8.23 -8.38 3.32
CA LEU A 104 6.94 -8.86 3.86
C LEU A 104 6.74 -8.51 5.34
N PRO A 105 7.71 -8.76 6.25
CA PRO A 105 7.54 -8.37 7.65
C PRO A 105 7.30 -6.88 7.82
N MET A 106 8.00 -6.06 7.02
CA MET A 106 7.90 -4.61 7.07
C MET A 106 6.58 -4.08 6.49
N GLN A 107 6.13 -4.66 5.37
CA GLN A 107 4.80 -4.42 4.81
C GLN A 107 3.69 -4.84 5.79
N GLY A 108 3.87 -5.97 6.48
CA GLY A 108 2.94 -6.47 7.50
C GLY A 108 2.84 -5.52 8.68
N PHE A 109 3.97 -5.00 9.15
CA PHE A 109 4.01 -3.98 10.19
C PHE A 109 3.35 -2.66 9.75
N GLY A 110 3.65 -2.19 8.53
CA GLY A 110 3.01 -1.00 7.95
C GLY A 110 1.50 -1.16 7.80
N ARG A 111 1.04 -2.35 7.38
CA ARG A 111 -0.39 -2.70 7.32
C ARG A 111 -1.03 -2.64 8.70
N TRP A 112 -0.39 -3.23 9.70
CA TRP A 112 -0.87 -3.21 11.07
C TRP A 112 -1.01 -1.78 11.59
N LEU A 113 0.00 -0.94 11.35
CA LEU A 113 0.01 0.45 11.76
C LEU A 113 -1.10 1.26 11.05
N SER A 114 -1.22 1.13 9.72
CA SER A 114 -2.27 1.79 8.94
C SER A 114 -3.68 1.39 9.40
N ASN A 115 -3.90 0.10 9.68
CA ASN A 115 -5.18 -0.39 10.19
C ASN A 115 -5.46 0.12 11.61
N LYS A 116 -4.43 0.24 12.44
CA LYS A 116 -4.57 0.78 13.80
C LYS A 116 -4.94 2.26 13.74
N TRP A 117 -4.35 3.03 12.83
CA TRP A 117 -4.65 4.45 12.64
C TRP A 117 -6.10 4.68 12.21
N LYS A 118 -6.63 3.85 11.30
CA LYS A 118 -8.05 3.90 10.88
C LYS A 118 -9.05 3.70 12.01
N ARG A 119 -8.67 3.01 13.10
CA ARG A 119 -9.57 2.82 14.27
C ARG A 119 -9.72 4.09 15.11
N TYR A 120 -8.77 5.02 15.03
CA TYR A 120 -8.87 6.30 15.73
C TYR A 120 -9.62 7.30 14.85
N ASN A 121 -10.93 7.09 14.70
CA ASN A 121 -11.78 7.96 13.89
C ASN A 121 -11.66 9.45 14.30
N ALA A 122 -11.42 9.72 15.59
CA ALA A 122 -11.17 11.07 16.10
C ALA A 122 -9.85 11.69 15.59
N ILE A 123 -8.76 10.92 15.54
CA ILE A 123 -7.47 11.41 15.01
C ILE A 123 -7.57 11.63 13.50
N ALA A 124 -8.20 10.70 12.79
CA ALA A 124 -8.45 10.85 11.35
C ALA A 124 -9.33 12.06 11.05
N ALA A 125 -10.42 12.26 11.80
CA ALA A 125 -11.28 13.44 11.68
C ALA A 125 -10.53 14.74 12.00
N PHE A 126 -9.69 14.76 13.04
CA PHE A 126 -8.87 15.91 13.39
C PHE A 126 -7.87 16.26 12.29
N PHE A 127 -7.12 15.29 11.76
CA PHE A 127 -6.17 15.54 10.67
C PHE A 127 -6.88 15.91 9.36
N ASN A 128 -8.02 15.32 9.05
CA ASN A 128 -8.84 15.75 7.90
C ASN A 128 -9.25 17.21 8.07
N ALA A 129 -9.78 17.61 9.23
CA ALA A 129 -10.12 19.01 9.49
C ALA A 129 -8.88 19.93 9.40
N LEU A 130 -7.75 19.50 9.99
CA LEU A 130 -6.50 20.25 10.00
C LEU A 130 -5.87 20.43 8.61
N ILE A 131 -6.07 19.48 7.68
CA ILE A 131 -5.50 19.53 6.33
C ILE A 131 -6.51 20.09 5.32
N ASP A 132 -7.72 19.53 5.26
CA ASP A 132 -8.71 19.88 4.23
C ASP A 132 -9.24 21.31 4.38
N MET A 133 -9.51 21.78 5.60
CA MET A 133 -10.04 23.14 5.80
C MET A 133 -9.05 24.22 5.33
N PRO A 134 -7.80 24.28 5.81
CA PRO A 134 -6.87 25.31 5.34
C PRO A 134 -6.50 25.13 3.86
N PHE A 135 -6.43 23.91 3.36
CA PHE A 135 -6.21 23.68 1.93
C PHE A 135 -7.36 24.24 1.09
N SER A 136 -8.60 24.05 1.52
CA SER A 136 -9.78 24.61 0.84
C SER A 136 -9.76 26.15 0.82
N VAL A 137 -9.42 26.77 1.96
CA VAL A 137 -9.25 28.23 2.05
C VAL A 137 -8.15 28.73 1.10
N PHE A 138 -7.03 28.00 1.03
CA PHE A 138 -5.94 28.32 0.12
C PHE A 138 -6.36 28.23 -1.35
N ILE A 139 -7.10 27.20 -1.73
CA ILE A 139 -7.64 27.06 -3.10
C ILE A 139 -8.62 28.20 -3.42
N GLU A 140 -9.52 28.55 -2.51
CA GLU A 140 -10.46 29.66 -2.70
C GLU A 140 -9.72 30.99 -2.90
N PHE A 141 -8.65 31.21 -2.12
CA PHE A 141 -7.77 32.37 -2.30
C PHE A 141 -7.14 32.40 -3.71
N LEU A 142 -6.62 31.26 -4.20
CA LEU A 142 -6.06 31.18 -5.55
C LEU A 142 -7.11 31.45 -6.64
N GLU A 143 -8.36 31.03 -6.45
CA GLU A 143 -9.43 31.35 -7.39
C GLU A 143 -9.74 32.84 -7.41
N ARG A 144 -9.88 33.48 -6.24
CA ARG A 144 -10.09 34.93 -6.13
C ARG A 144 -8.94 35.70 -6.76
N TRP A 145 -7.71 35.27 -6.52
CA TRP A 145 -6.52 35.84 -7.14
C TRP A 145 -6.58 35.74 -8.67
N ARG A 146 -6.97 34.57 -9.21
CA ARG A 146 -7.15 34.38 -10.65
C ARG A 146 -8.21 35.32 -11.23
N TYR A 147 -9.33 35.53 -10.53
CA TYR A 147 -10.37 36.47 -10.96
C TYR A 147 -9.86 37.92 -10.98
N PHE A 148 -9.17 38.35 -9.93
CA PHE A 148 -8.56 39.69 -9.87
C PHE A 148 -7.60 39.97 -11.04
N ILE A 149 -6.75 38.99 -11.38
CA ILE A 149 -5.85 39.13 -12.54
C ILE A 149 -6.64 39.23 -13.86
N LYS A 150 -7.76 38.52 -13.97
CA LYS A 150 -8.63 38.59 -15.15
C LYS A 150 -9.29 39.97 -15.27
N GLU A 151 -9.77 40.52 -14.16
CA GLU A 151 -10.39 41.85 -14.09
C GLU A 151 -9.41 42.95 -14.50
N ILE A 152 -8.18 42.93 -13.97
CA ILE A 152 -7.11 43.85 -14.40
C ILE A 152 -6.83 43.74 -15.91
N LYS A 153 -6.84 42.52 -16.47
CA LYS A 153 -6.63 42.34 -17.91
C LYS A 153 -7.76 42.90 -18.76
N GLU A 154 -9.00 42.82 -18.28
CA GLU A 154 -10.18 43.39 -18.95
C GLU A 154 -10.19 44.92 -18.87
N GLU A 155 -9.69 45.54 -17.80
CA GLU A 155 -9.56 47.00 -17.69
C GLU A 155 -8.46 47.60 -18.58
N ILE A 156 -7.44 46.81 -18.93
CA ILE A 156 -6.28 47.25 -19.74
C ILE A 156 -6.54 47.12 -21.26
N HIS A 157 -7.66 46.52 -21.68
CA HIS A 157 -8.09 46.43 -23.09
C HIS A 157 -9.33 47.29 -23.36
#